data_AF-H1YGP8-F1
#
_entry.id   AF-H1YGP8-F1
#
_cell.length_a   1.000
_cell.length_b   1.000
_cell.length_c   1.000
_cell.angle_alpha   90.00
_cell.angle_beta   90.00
_cell.angle_gamma   90.00
#
_symmetry.space_group_name_H-M   'P 1'
#
loop_
_entity.id
_entity.type
_entity.pdbx_description
1 polymer ?
#
loop_
_entity_poly.entity_id
_entity_poly.type
_entity_poly.pdbx_seq_one_letter_code
_entity_poly.pdbx_strand_id
1 'polypeptide(L)'
;MANTAEEYKAVIKVCRDLFLKKTRDYGTAWRILRPESVTDQIFIKAQRIRTLEEKKVSMVDDDVVGEYIGIINYCVIAMMQIELKAGTPMELPVDDVSQLFDLKINETEELMFAKNHDYGEAWRDMRISSLTDLILMKLLRVKQIEDNKGLTLASEGVKANYQDMLNYAVFALIKIQSNHTIQTS
;
A
#
# COMPACT_ATOMS: atom_id res chain seq x y z
N MET A 1 24.02 0.30 10.10
CA MET A 1 23.54 0.75 8.78
C MET A 1 22.12 0.24 8.65
N ALA A 2 21.16 1.13 8.35
CA ALA A 2 19.78 0.72 8.16
C ALA A 2 19.69 -0.16 6.90
N ASN A 3 19.29 -1.41 7.04
CA ASN A 3 19.11 -2.31 5.92
C ASN A 3 17.66 -2.17 5.42
N THR A 4 17.44 -1.35 4.40
CA THR A 4 16.11 -1.11 3.80
C THR A 4 15.40 -2.41 3.47
N ALA A 5 16.12 -3.44 3.01
CA ALA A 5 15.52 -4.73 2.71
C ALA A 5 14.97 -5.43 3.96
N GLU A 6 15.68 -5.36 5.08
CA GLU A 6 15.21 -5.95 6.35
C GLU A 6 14.03 -5.18 6.92
N GLU A 7 14.08 -3.84 6.92
CA GLU A 7 13.00 -2.97 7.38
C GLU A 7 11.73 -3.17 6.53
N TYR A 8 11.89 -3.23 5.21
CA TYR A 8 10.80 -3.50 4.27
C TYR A 8 10.15 -4.86 4.56
N LYS A 9 10.96 -5.92 4.67
CA LYS A 9 10.47 -7.27 5.00
C LYS A 9 9.74 -7.32 6.34
N ALA A 10 10.22 -6.59 7.36
CA ALA A 10 9.57 -6.52 8.66
C ALA A 10 8.16 -5.91 8.55
N VAL A 11 8.02 -4.77 7.84
CA VAL A 11 6.72 -4.14 7.60
C VAL A 11 5.78 -5.04 6.79
N ILE A 12 6.28 -5.62 5.70
CA ILE A 12 5.49 -6.53 4.87
C ILE A 12 5.00 -7.74 5.65
N LYS A 13 5.84 -8.32 6.53
CA LYS A 13 5.44 -9.45 7.36
C LYS A 13 4.23 -9.12 8.24
N VAL A 14 4.22 -7.94 8.88
CA VAL A 14 3.08 -7.47 9.69
C VAL A 14 1.81 -7.35 8.84
N CYS A 15 1.93 -6.76 7.64
CA CYS A 15 0.80 -6.57 6.73
C CYS A 15 0.23 -7.92 6.26
N ARG A 16 1.12 -8.84 5.86
CA ARG A 16 0.81 -10.20 5.40
C ARG A 16 0.12 -11.02 6.48
N ASP A 17 0.68 -11.04 7.69
CA ASP A 17 0.13 -11.81 8.82
C ASP A 17 -1.30 -11.34 9.14
N LEU A 18 -1.54 -10.02 9.16
CA LEU A 18 -2.87 -9.45 9.34
C LEU A 18 -3.82 -9.77 8.17
N PHE A 19 -3.34 -9.68 6.93
CA PHE A 19 -4.12 -9.95 5.72
C PHE A 19 -4.61 -11.39 5.67
N LEU A 20 -3.72 -12.36 5.92
CA LEU A 20 -4.06 -13.78 5.92
C LEU A 20 -4.93 -14.16 7.11
N LYS A 21 -4.74 -13.52 8.28
CA LYS A 21 -5.67 -13.69 9.40
C LYS A 21 -7.09 -13.27 9.00
N LYS A 22 -7.26 -12.07 8.43
CA LYS A 22 -8.57 -11.59 7.94
C LYS A 22 -9.15 -12.48 6.84
N THR A 23 -8.31 -13.05 5.98
CA THR A 23 -8.75 -13.97 4.93
C THR A 23 -9.25 -15.29 5.52
N ARG A 24 -8.65 -15.79 6.61
CA ARG A 24 -9.18 -16.96 7.34
C ARG A 24 -10.51 -16.65 8.03
N ASP A 25 -10.64 -15.46 8.61
CA ASP A 25 -11.83 -15.07 9.37
C ASP A 25 -13.04 -14.77 8.46
N TYR A 26 -12.81 -14.17 7.29
CA TYR A 26 -13.88 -13.61 6.44
C TYR A 26 -13.83 -14.07 4.97
N GLY A 27 -12.95 -15.01 4.64
CA GLY A 27 -12.70 -15.42 3.25
C GLY A 27 -12.19 -14.27 2.39
N THR A 28 -12.45 -14.35 1.09
CA THR A 28 -12.09 -13.32 0.10
C THR A 28 -13.26 -12.40 -0.23
N ALA A 29 -13.99 -11.92 0.79
CA ALA A 29 -15.13 -11.00 0.60
C ALA A 29 -14.78 -9.76 -0.24
N TRP A 30 -13.51 -9.32 -0.22
CA TRP A 30 -13.01 -8.24 -1.06
C TRP A 30 -13.16 -8.48 -2.58
N ARG A 31 -13.37 -9.73 -3.02
CA ARG A 31 -13.63 -10.09 -4.44
C ARG A 31 -14.90 -9.46 -5.00
N ILE A 32 -15.84 -9.03 -4.15
CA ILE A 32 -17.04 -8.29 -4.56
C ILE A 32 -16.74 -6.86 -4.99
N LEU A 33 -15.60 -6.31 -4.56
CA LEU A 33 -15.23 -4.93 -4.87
C LEU A 33 -14.84 -4.82 -6.34
N ARG A 34 -15.48 -3.87 -7.02
CA ARG A 34 -15.01 -3.39 -8.32
C ARG A 34 -13.66 -2.66 -8.13
N PRO A 35 -12.80 -2.60 -9.15
CA PRO A 35 -11.52 -1.91 -9.05
C PRO A 35 -11.63 -0.50 -8.46
N GLU A 36 -12.59 0.31 -8.92
CA GLU A 36 -12.81 1.67 -8.45
C GLU A 36 -13.19 1.73 -6.96
N SER A 37 -13.93 0.70 -6.49
CA SER A 37 -14.28 0.58 -5.07
C SER A 37 -13.06 0.25 -4.21
N VAL A 38 -12.10 -0.51 -4.73
CA VAL A 38 -10.81 -0.75 -4.05
C VAL A 38 -9.99 0.55 -4.01
N THR A 39 -9.97 1.32 -5.10
CA THR A 39 -9.34 2.66 -5.14
C THR A 39 -9.90 3.57 -4.06
N ASP A 40 -11.23 3.61 -3.91
CA ASP A 40 -11.90 4.41 -2.90
C ASP A 40 -11.58 3.95 -1.46
N GLN A 41 -11.41 2.64 -1.22
CA GLN A 41 -10.95 2.15 0.08
C GLN A 41 -9.58 2.72 0.44
N ILE A 42 -8.64 2.75 -0.52
CA ILE A 42 -7.31 3.32 -0.29
C ILE A 42 -7.40 4.84 -0.06
N PHE A 43 -8.25 5.53 -0.82
CA PHE A 43 -8.49 6.97 -0.67
C PHE A 43 -9.02 7.36 0.70
N ILE A 44 -10.01 6.63 1.23
CA ILE A 44 -10.57 6.88 2.56
C ILE A 44 -9.48 6.82 3.63
N LYS A 45 -8.58 5.83 3.55
CA LYS A 45 -7.47 5.65 4.50
C LYS A 45 -6.46 6.78 4.40
N ALA A 46 -6.01 7.11 3.18
CA ALA A 46 -5.07 8.18 2.96
C ALA A 46 -5.62 9.55 3.38
N GLN A 47 -6.91 9.83 3.13
CA GLN A 47 -7.58 11.04 3.62
C GLN A 47 -7.66 11.10 5.14
N ARG A 48 -7.92 9.96 5.80
CA ARG A 48 -7.93 9.89 7.27
C ARG A 48 -6.54 10.20 7.84
N ILE A 49 -5.48 9.63 7.26
CA ILE A 49 -4.09 9.94 7.64
C ILE A 49 -3.83 11.44 7.52
N ARG A 50 -4.12 12.04 6.35
CA ARG A 50 -3.94 13.49 6.15
C ARG A 50 -4.71 14.33 7.17
N THR A 51 -5.96 13.95 7.46
CA THR A 51 -6.80 14.65 8.47
C THR A 51 -6.16 14.59 9.87
N LEU A 52 -5.57 13.46 10.24
CA LEU A 52 -4.90 13.29 11.53
C LEU A 52 -3.59 14.09 11.59
N GLU A 53 -2.80 14.07 10.52
CA GLU A 53 -1.56 14.86 10.38
C GLU A 53 -1.83 16.37 10.49
N GLU A 54 -2.87 16.88 9.82
CA GLU A 54 -3.25 18.31 9.86
C GLU A 54 -3.70 18.76 11.25
N LYS A 55 -4.38 17.88 12.01
CA LYS A 55 -4.88 18.20 13.36
C LYS A 55 -3.79 18.19 14.43
N LYS A 56 -2.56 17.72 14.13
CA LYS A 56 -1.40 17.65 15.06
C LYS A 56 -1.73 17.05 16.43
N VAL A 57 -2.62 16.06 16.49
CA VAL A 57 -3.00 15.42 17.75
C VAL A 57 -1.85 14.49 18.19
N SER A 58 -1.37 14.58 19.42
CA SER A 58 -0.16 13.86 19.87
C SER A 58 -0.33 12.35 20.08
N MET A 59 -1.54 11.81 19.91
CA MET A 59 -1.85 10.36 20.00
C MET A 59 -2.01 9.70 18.61
N VAL A 60 -1.53 10.36 17.55
CA VAL A 60 -1.82 10.02 16.15
C VAL A 60 -1.06 8.80 15.63
N ASP A 61 0.09 8.45 16.21
CA ASP A 61 0.98 7.43 15.64
C ASP A 61 0.32 6.04 15.55
N ASP A 62 -0.38 5.59 16.59
CA ASP A 62 -1.11 4.31 16.56
C ASP A 62 -2.28 4.32 15.56
N ASP A 63 -2.98 5.46 15.47
CA ASP A 63 -4.13 5.62 14.58
C ASP A 63 -3.73 5.63 13.10
N VAL A 64 -2.55 6.15 12.74
CA VAL A 64 -2.08 6.17 11.33
C VAL A 64 -1.41 4.87 10.90
N VAL A 65 -0.77 4.14 11.82
CA VAL A 65 -0.13 2.85 11.51
C VAL A 65 -1.14 1.87 10.91
N GLY A 66 -2.32 1.76 11.54
CA GLY A 66 -3.40 0.90 11.04
C GLY A 66 -3.90 1.30 9.65
N GLU A 67 -3.89 2.59 9.33
CA GLU A 67 -4.33 3.10 8.03
C GLU A 67 -3.29 2.84 6.93
N TYR A 68 -1.98 3.01 7.20
CA TYR A 68 -0.94 2.63 6.24
C TYR A 68 -0.91 1.12 5.96
N ILE A 69 -1.07 0.28 6.98
CA ILE A 69 -1.21 -1.17 6.80
C ILE A 69 -2.43 -1.48 5.90
N GLY A 70 -3.54 -0.76 6.13
CA GLY A 70 -4.72 -0.86 5.29
C GLY A 70 -4.46 -0.48 3.83
N ILE A 71 -3.72 0.61 3.59
CA ILE A 71 -3.31 1.05 2.25
C ILE A 71 -2.51 -0.04 1.54
N ILE A 72 -1.51 -0.62 2.22
CA ILE A 72 -0.69 -1.72 1.66
C ILE A 72 -1.58 -2.89 1.25
N ASN A 73 -2.42 -3.38 2.16
CA ASN A 73 -3.27 -4.54 1.90
C ASN A 73 -4.29 -4.29 0.78
N TYR A 74 -4.87 -3.08 0.69
CA TYR A 74 -5.79 -2.74 -0.41
C TYR A 74 -5.05 -2.53 -1.75
N CYS A 75 -3.81 -2.03 -1.75
CA CYS A 75 -2.99 -2.00 -2.96
C CYS A 75 -2.71 -3.41 -3.48
N VAL A 76 -2.40 -4.36 -2.58
CA VAL A 76 -2.25 -5.78 -2.96
C VAL A 76 -3.55 -6.34 -3.51
N ILE A 77 -4.70 -6.09 -2.87
CA ILE A 77 -6.02 -6.46 -3.41
C ILE A 77 -6.24 -5.89 -4.81
N ALA A 78 -5.93 -4.60 -5.02
CA ALA A 78 -6.13 -3.96 -6.31
C ALA A 78 -5.28 -4.62 -7.41
N MET A 79 -4.01 -4.89 -7.12
CA MET A 79 -3.11 -5.57 -8.06
C MET A 79 -3.55 -7.00 -8.36
N MET A 80 -4.04 -7.74 -7.36
CA MET A 80 -4.63 -9.07 -7.58
C MET A 80 -5.90 -8.98 -8.44
N GLN A 81 -6.83 -8.07 -8.11
CA GLN A 81 -8.08 -7.86 -8.84
C GLN A 81 -7.86 -7.55 -10.32
N ILE A 82 -6.82 -6.78 -10.67
CA ILE A 82 -6.46 -6.44 -12.05
C ILE A 82 -6.08 -7.68 -12.87
N GLU A 83 -5.44 -8.67 -12.25
CA GLU A 83 -4.90 -9.83 -12.95
C GLU A 83 -5.78 -11.09 -12.87
N LEU A 84 -6.67 -11.16 -11.89
CA LEU A 84 -7.64 -12.25 -11.78
C LEU A 84 -8.61 -12.21 -12.97
N LYS A 85 -8.64 -13.30 -13.73
CA LYS A 85 -9.44 -13.42 -14.96
C LYS A 85 -10.95 -13.38 -14.67
N ALA A 86 -11.71 -12.98 -15.69
CA ALA A 86 -13.17 -13.14 -15.69
C ALA A 86 -13.53 -14.61 -15.40
N GLY A 87 -14.41 -14.83 -14.41
CA GLY A 87 -14.80 -16.17 -13.96
C GLY A 87 -13.98 -16.74 -12.79
N THR A 88 -12.95 -16.04 -12.31
CA THR A 88 -12.28 -16.41 -11.06
C THR A 88 -13.30 -16.41 -9.90
N PRO A 89 -13.36 -17.48 -9.09
CA PRO A 89 -14.30 -17.59 -7.98
C PRO A 89 -14.27 -16.40 -7.00
N MET A 90 -15.39 -16.20 -6.30
CA MET A 90 -15.51 -15.19 -5.24
C MET A 90 -14.80 -15.62 -3.96
N GLU A 91 -14.74 -16.93 -3.73
CA GLU A 91 -14.02 -17.55 -2.62
C GLU A 91 -12.74 -18.19 -3.15
N LEU A 92 -11.61 -17.74 -2.64
CA LEU A 92 -10.31 -18.33 -2.93
C LEU A 92 -9.76 -19.01 -1.67
N PRO A 93 -9.12 -20.19 -1.78
CA PRO A 93 -8.38 -20.80 -0.70
C PRO A 93 -7.32 -19.84 -0.13
N VAL A 94 -7.12 -19.89 1.19
CA VAL A 94 -6.14 -19.03 1.89
C VAL A 94 -4.73 -19.20 1.32
N ASP A 95 -4.37 -20.42 0.91
CA ASP A 95 -3.04 -20.71 0.34
C ASP A 95 -2.86 -20.05 -1.03
N ASP A 96 -3.89 -20.06 -1.88
CA ASP A 96 -3.87 -19.37 -3.18
C ASP A 96 -3.74 -17.85 -2.98
N VAL A 97 -4.51 -17.30 -2.03
CA VAL A 97 -4.45 -15.89 -1.66
C VAL A 97 -3.07 -15.52 -1.13
N SER A 98 -2.45 -16.40 -0.33
CA SER A 98 -1.11 -16.21 0.19
C SER A 98 -0.07 -16.15 -0.92
N GLN A 99 -0.15 -17.03 -1.91
CA GLN A 99 0.78 -17.04 -3.05
C GLN A 99 0.60 -15.79 -3.92
N LEU A 100 -0.65 -15.37 -4.17
CA LEU A 100 -0.93 -14.16 -4.93
C LEU A 100 -0.45 -12.90 -4.19
N PHE A 101 -0.61 -12.85 -2.86
CA PHE A 101 -0.08 -11.76 -2.04
C PHE A 101 1.44 -11.67 -2.19
N ASP A 102 2.14 -12.79 -1.98
CA ASP A 102 3.60 -12.84 -2.04
C ASP A 102 4.13 -12.45 -3.43
N LEU A 103 3.45 -12.89 -4.49
CA LEU A 103 3.77 -12.49 -5.85
C LEU A 103 3.70 -10.97 -6.04
N LYS A 104 2.63 -10.31 -5.55
CA LYS A 104 2.48 -8.85 -5.70
C LYS A 104 3.43 -8.05 -4.83
N ILE A 105 3.80 -8.57 -3.67
CA ILE A 105 4.86 -7.98 -2.87
C ILE A 105 6.19 -8.06 -3.62
N ASN A 106 6.59 -9.25 -4.11
CA ASN A 106 7.86 -9.44 -4.79
C ASN A 106 8.00 -8.53 -6.03
N GLU A 107 6.96 -8.48 -6.87
CA GLU A 107 6.93 -7.58 -8.04
C GLU A 107 7.09 -6.10 -7.65
N THR A 108 6.54 -5.71 -6.49
CA THR A 108 6.60 -4.32 -5.99
C THR A 108 7.96 -4.00 -5.36
N GLU A 109 8.53 -4.95 -4.62
CA GLU A 109 9.85 -4.86 -4.00
C GLU A 109 10.94 -4.77 -5.06
N GLU A 110 10.89 -5.60 -6.11
CA GLU A 110 11.82 -5.53 -7.25
C GLU A 110 11.78 -4.16 -7.94
N LEU A 111 10.58 -3.64 -8.22
CA LEU A 111 10.41 -2.31 -8.80
C LEU A 111 10.94 -1.21 -7.88
N MET A 112 10.72 -1.33 -6.56
CA MET A 112 11.21 -0.39 -5.56
C MET A 112 12.73 -0.35 -5.55
N PHE A 113 13.40 -1.49 -5.51
CA PHE A 113 14.86 -1.57 -5.50
C PHE A 113 15.48 -1.06 -6.80
N ALA A 114 14.87 -1.35 -7.94
CA ALA A 114 15.28 -0.78 -9.22
C ALA A 114 15.26 0.75 -9.18
N LYS A 115 14.17 1.36 -8.69
CA LYS A 115 14.04 2.83 -8.56
C LYS A 115 14.95 3.41 -7.47
N ASN A 116 15.08 2.75 -6.32
CA ASN A 116 15.90 3.26 -5.20
C ASN A 116 17.37 3.38 -5.57
N HIS A 117 17.86 2.52 -6.47
CA HIS A 117 19.21 2.65 -7.03
C HIS A 117 19.41 4.01 -7.72
N ASP A 118 18.38 4.50 -8.43
CA ASP A 118 18.45 5.76 -9.18
C ASP A 118 18.36 7.01 -8.29
N TYR A 119 17.71 6.91 -7.12
CA TYR A 119 17.42 8.07 -6.24
C TYR A 119 18.14 8.05 -4.88
N GLY A 120 18.99 7.05 -4.60
CA GLY A 120 19.85 7.04 -3.41
C GLY A 120 19.11 7.02 -2.06
N GLU A 121 17.99 6.29 -1.96
CA GLU A 121 17.13 6.22 -0.76
C GLU A 121 16.60 7.57 -0.25
N ALA A 122 16.43 8.58 -1.12
CA ALA A 122 15.97 9.93 -0.75
C ALA A 122 14.69 9.98 0.10
N TRP A 123 13.86 8.93 0.05
CA TRP A 123 12.67 8.78 0.90
C TRP A 123 13.00 8.80 2.41
N ARG A 124 14.21 8.40 2.81
CA ARG A 124 14.66 8.43 4.21
C ARG A 124 14.69 9.85 4.78
N ASP A 125 14.95 10.86 3.95
CA ASP A 125 14.99 12.27 4.36
C ASP A 125 13.64 13.00 4.18
N MET A 126 12.67 12.36 3.55
CA MET A 126 11.33 12.93 3.36
C MET A 126 10.55 13.00 4.67
N ARG A 127 9.58 13.91 4.75
CA ARG A 127 8.58 13.94 5.83
C ARG A 127 7.57 12.81 5.64
N ILE A 128 7.05 12.25 6.74
CA ILE A 128 5.99 11.22 6.67
C ILE A 128 4.76 11.77 5.94
N SER A 129 4.34 13.00 6.24
CA SER A 129 3.21 13.64 5.56
C SER A 129 3.42 13.79 4.05
N SER A 130 4.66 13.98 3.60
CA SER A 130 4.96 14.02 2.16
C SER A 130 4.75 12.65 1.49
N LEU A 131 4.96 11.54 2.20
CA LEU A 131 4.63 10.21 1.70
C LEU A 131 3.10 10.04 1.59
N THR A 132 2.34 10.55 2.56
CA THR A 132 0.87 10.61 2.49
C THR A 132 0.39 11.39 1.27
N ASP A 133 0.98 12.55 1.01
CA ASP A 133 0.63 13.39 -0.15
C ASP A 133 0.95 12.69 -1.49
N LEU A 134 2.08 11.98 -1.57
CA LEU A 134 2.42 11.18 -2.77
C LEU A 134 1.42 10.04 -3.01
N ILE A 135 0.94 9.39 -1.94
CA ILE A 135 -0.14 8.39 -2.05
C ILE A 135 -1.42 9.05 -2.59
N LEU A 136 -1.83 10.19 -2.02
CA LEU A 136 -3.01 10.92 -2.47
C LEU A 136 -2.91 11.38 -3.93
N MET A 137 -1.74 11.86 -4.36
CA MET A 137 -1.49 12.23 -5.76
C MET A 137 -1.66 11.03 -6.70
N LYS A 138 -1.10 9.87 -6.33
CA LYS A 138 -1.22 8.64 -7.12
C LYS A 138 -2.67 8.14 -7.16
N LEU A 139 -3.42 8.24 -6.06
CA LEU A 139 -4.85 7.93 -6.03
C LEU A 139 -5.64 8.80 -7.01
N LEU A 140 -5.46 10.12 -6.97
CA LEU A 140 -6.16 11.03 -7.89
C LEU A 140 -5.84 10.70 -9.35
N ARG A 141 -4.61 10.29 -9.65
CA ARG A 141 -4.22 9.81 -10.98
C ARG A 141 -4.95 8.52 -11.37
N VAL A 142 -5.00 7.53 -10.47
CA VAL A 142 -5.71 6.26 -10.73
C VAL A 142 -7.20 6.51 -10.99
N LYS A 143 -7.85 7.32 -10.15
CA LYS A 143 -9.27 7.67 -10.34
C LYS A 143 -9.51 8.32 -11.71
N GLN A 144 -8.63 9.24 -12.13
CA GLN A 144 -8.71 9.84 -13.47
C GLN A 144 -8.55 8.80 -14.59
N ILE A 145 -7.67 7.81 -14.43
CA ILE A 145 -7.51 6.73 -15.42
C ILE A 145 -8.77 5.86 -15.49
N GLU A 146 -9.33 5.50 -14.33
CA GLU A 146 -10.56 4.70 -14.21
C GLU A 146 -11.76 5.44 -14.81
N ASP A 147 -11.94 6.72 -14.50
CA ASP A 147 -13.01 7.57 -15.04
C ASP A 147 -12.93 7.73 -16.57
N ASN A 148 -11.71 7.76 -17.11
CA ASN A 148 -11.48 7.78 -18.56
C ASN A 148 -11.56 6.39 -19.21
N LYS A 149 -11.99 5.35 -18.48
CA LYS A 149 -12.06 3.96 -18.96
C LYS A 149 -10.72 3.45 -19.51
N GLY A 150 -9.61 3.88 -18.91
CA GLY A 150 -8.26 3.54 -19.35
C GLY A 150 -7.76 4.30 -20.58
N LEU A 151 -8.55 5.19 -21.18
CA LEU A 151 -8.12 6.02 -22.30
C LEU A 151 -7.18 7.12 -21.80
N THR A 152 -5.88 6.88 -21.89
CA THR A 152 -4.86 7.88 -21.54
C THR A 152 -3.85 8.04 -22.66
N LEU A 153 -3.40 9.28 -22.87
CA LEU A 153 -2.45 9.62 -23.93
C LEU A 153 -1.00 9.22 -23.60
N ALA A 154 -0.67 9.12 -22.31
CA ALA A 154 0.70 8.87 -21.82
C ALA A 154 0.74 8.39 -20.35
N SER A 155 -0.13 7.45 -19.94
CA SER A 155 -0.13 6.97 -18.55
C SER A 155 0.73 5.72 -18.35
N GLU A 156 1.52 5.72 -17.28
CA GLU A 156 1.94 4.50 -16.60
C GLU A 156 0.69 3.72 -16.19
N GLY A 157 0.67 2.40 -16.39
CA GLY A 157 -0.52 1.58 -16.11
C GLY A 157 -1.01 1.71 -14.66
N VAL A 158 -2.31 1.45 -14.42
CA VAL A 158 -2.94 1.56 -13.10
C VAL A 158 -2.18 0.77 -12.03
N LYS A 159 -1.69 -0.44 -12.37
CA LYS A 159 -0.87 -1.29 -11.49
C LYS A 159 0.37 -0.58 -10.93
N ALA A 160 1.12 0.15 -11.76
CA ALA A 160 2.34 0.84 -11.31
C ALA A 160 2.04 1.92 -10.25
N ASN A 161 0.87 2.56 -10.32
CA ASN A 161 0.45 3.52 -9.32
C ASN A 161 0.12 2.83 -7.98
N TYR A 162 -0.49 1.64 -7.99
CA TYR A 162 -0.68 0.84 -6.77
C TYR A 162 0.63 0.40 -6.14
N GLN A 163 1.63 0.03 -6.95
CA GLN A 163 2.96 -0.32 -6.46
C GLN A 163 3.65 0.88 -5.79
N ASP A 164 3.59 2.06 -6.41
CA ASP A 164 4.15 3.28 -5.81
C ASP A 164 3.45 3.63 -4.48
N MET A 165 2.12 3.56 -4.43
CA MET A 165 1.35 3.81 -3.19
C MET A 165 1.70 2.84 -2.07
N LEU A 166 1.87 1.55 -2.40
CA LEU A 166 2.31 0.53 -1.46
C LEU A 166 3.70 0.88 -0.90
N ASN A 167 4.66 1.21 -1.77
CA ASN A 167 6.02 1.56 -1.34
C ASN A 167 6.05 2.80 -0.43
N TYR A 168 5.31 3.85 -0.78
CA TYR A 168 5.22 5.04 0.08
C TYR A 168 4.61 4.74 1.45
N ALA A 169 3.61 3.86 1.52
CA ALA A 169 3.03 3.43 2.78
C ALA A 169 4.02 2.58 3.62
N VAL A 170 4.81 1.71 2.98
CA VAL A 170 5.89 0.97 3.66
C VAL A 170 6.95 1.93 4.21
N PHE A 171 7.41 2.89 3.41
CA PHE A 171 8.39 3.89 3.84
C PHE A 171 7.88 4.72 5.03
N ALA A 172 6.59 5.07 5.04
CA ALA A 172 5.98 5.77 6.16
C ALA A 172 6.04 4.93 7.44
N LEU A 173 5.68 3.64 7.36
CA LEU A 173 5.75 2.72 8.51
C LEU A 173 7.18 2.53 9.04
N ILE A 174 8.18 2.40 8.15
CA ILE A 174 9.59 2.30 8.55
C ILE A 174 10.02 3.55 9.33
N LYS A 175 9.63 4.74 8.84
CA LYS A 175 9.95 6.01 9.50
C LYS A 175 9.28 6.15 10.87
N ILE A 176 8.01 5.74 10.99
CA ILE A 176 7.28 5.76 12.28
C ILE A 176 7.99 4.85 13.30
N GLN A 177 8.35 3.62 12.91
CA GLN A 177 9.07 2.68 13.78
C GLN A 177 10.43 3.20 14.22
N SER A 178 11.16 3.85 13.30
CA SER A 178 12.45 4.47 13.59
C SER A 178 12.32 5.61 14.60
N ASN A 179 11.30 6.47 14.46
CA ASN A 179 11.05 7.58 15.38
C ASN A 179 10.68 7.12 16.80
N HIS A 180 9.90 6.04 16.94
CA HIS A 180 9.58 5.47 18.25
C HIS A 180 10.80 4.85 18.96
N THR A 181 11.70 4.23 18.19
CA THR A 181 12.94 3.67 18.73
C THR A 181 13.83 4.78 19.31
N ILE A 182 13.92 5.94 18.64
CA ILE A 182 14.70 7.09 19.12
C ILE A 182 14.09 7.71 20.38
N GLN A 183 12.76 7.74 20.52
CA GLN A 183 12.09 8.31 21.70
C GLN A 183 12.13 7.42 22.96
N THR A 184 12.40 6.13 22.79
CA THR A 184 12.48 5.14 23.89
C THR A 184 13.92 4.84 24.34
N SER A 185 14.90 5.49 23.70
CA SER A 185 16.35 5.43 24.00
C SER A 185 16.80 6.64 24.79
#